data_AF-A0A0V0QTD6-F1
#
_entry.id   AF-A0A0V0QTD6-F1
#
_cell.length_a   1.000
_cell.length_b   1.000
_cell.length_c   1.000
_cell.angle_alpha   90.00
_cell.angle_beta   90.00
_cell.angle_gamma   90.00
#
_symmetry.space_group_name_H-M   'P 1'
#
loop_
_entity.id
_entity.type
_entity.pdbx_description
1 polymer ?
#
loop_
_entity_poly.entity_id
_entity_poly.type
_entity_poly.pdbx_seq_one_letter_code
_entity_poly.pdbx_strand_id
1 'polypeptide(L)'
;MILNKLNQTFSKIVFKNNAQIRLTSSVNNYFSSENNNNNINNSENKSQNSEVYVHKVNYNMEQHKKYTNKVKASLKEKEDREIYLKEADPIDLIPRRRRRKYDRPKYDLELTNYGAWRVFYGGLIKNHQNGYPVVCKINIAPKIFKKVFGEGMPASKNENRSTREYDFEDNNGDYFLVYDWKATTEWHGNNQEGYDYENQDHIYPKDRKIRYPTVEEFWESNEPFQFRVNCSRYADFRKFQRWILKEVEEKQNGPSLDEIVLKKFGAINNYDDYNVKDYEIHQTPPVFIYNKSFWDDKQQQEQESGKKKQKKKKDSQQKDVKQGQEDSLPYHDQIKPSRQLDDKYLVKEEELLAEDLLQQQKQSQQQQKQ
;
A
#
# COMPACT_ATOMS: atom_id res chain seq x y z
N MET A 1 -2.69 38.08 44.07
CA MET A 1 -1.88 37.74 42.87
C MET A 1 -1.22 36.33 42.95
N ILE A 2 -1.79 35.37 43.70
CA ILE A 2 -1.23 34.01 43.86
C ILE A 2 -2.21 32.90 43.42
N LEU A 3 -3.49 33.21 43.18
CA LEU A 3 -4.48 32.19 42.77
C LEU A 3 -4.55 31.87 41.27
N ASN A 4 -3.86 32.60 40.38
CA ASN A 4 -3.92 32.35 38.94
C ASN A 4 -2.83 31.40 38.38
N LYS A 5 -1.90 30.91 39.22
CA LYS A 5 -0.85 29.98 38.77
C LYS A 5 -1.15 28.50 38.99
N LEU A 6 -2.15 28.14 39.80
CA LEU A 6 -2.51 26.74 40.08
C LEU A 6 -3.44 26.11 39.02
N ASN A 7 -4.20 26.91 38.28
CA ASN A 7 -5.11 26.39 37.24
C ASN A 7 -4.42 26.08 35.90
N GLN A 8 -3.18 26.55 35.66
CA GLN A 8 -2.41 26.17 34.46
C GLN A 8 -1.63 24.86 34.61
N THR A 9 -1.41 24.38 35.84
CA THR A 9 -0.70 23.12 36.09
C THR A 9 -1.63 21.90 36.08
N PHE A 10 -2.93 22.07 36.38
CA PHE A 10 -3.89 20.96 36.33
C PHE A 10 -4.33 20.58 34.90
N SER A 11 -4.34 21.51 33.94
CA SER A 11 -4.68 21.19 32.53
C SER A 11 -3.58 20.41 31.80
N LYS A 12 -2.31 20.51 32.24
CA LYS A 12 -1.18 19.75 31.65
C LYS A 12 -1.07 18.32 32.15
N ILE A 13 -1.64 17.99 33.31
CA ILE A 13 -1.59 16.62 33.88
C ILE A 13 -2.75 15.76 33.32
N VAL A 14 -3.91 16.35 33.04
CA VAL A 14 -5.06 15.62 32.46
C VAL A 14 -4.84 15.24 30.99
N PHE A 15 -4.06 16.02 30.22
CA PHE A 15 -3.76 15.68 28.82
C PHE A 15 -2.70 14.57 28.62
N LYS A 16 -1.88 14.25 29.63
CA LYS A 16 -0.91 13.15 29.53
C LYS A 16 -1.51 11.78 29.79
N ASN A 17 -2.55 11.67 30.62
CA ASN A 17 -3.17 10.38 30.94
C ASN A 17 -4.15 9.88 29.87
N ASN A 18 -4.71 10.76 29.03
CA ASN A 18 -5.58 10.34 27.92
C ASN A 18 -4.83 9.87 26.66
N ALA A 19 -3.53 10.19 26.53
CA ALA A 19 -2.70 9.69 25.43
C ALA A 19 -2.22 8.24 25.68
N GLN A 20 -2.05 7.83 26.94
CA GLN A 20 -1.65 6.46 27.28
C GLN A 20 -2.79 5.43 27.16
N ILE A 21 -4.05 5.86 27.23
CA ILE A 21 -5.22 4.94 27.16
C ILE A 21 -5.64 4.65 25.70
N ARG A 22 -5.22 5.45 24.70
CA ARG A 22 -5.54 5.21 23.28
C ARG A 22 -4.51 4.38 22.51
N LEU A 23 -3.31 4.15 23.05
CA LEU A 23 -2.30 3.29 22.43
C LEU A 23 -2.47 1.79 22.75
N THR A 24 -3.35 1.43 23.69
CA THR A 24 -3.63 0.03 24.03
C THR A 24 -4.83 -0.56 23.24
N SER A 25 -5.57 0.24 22.49
CA SER A 25 -6.70 -0.22 21.67
C SER A 25 -6.34 -0.52 20.21
N SER A 26 -5.14 -0.16 19.72
CA SER A 26 -4.71 -0.39 18.34
C SER A 26 -3.77 -1.59 18.16
N VAL A 27 -3.26 -2.18 19.24
CA VAL A 27 -2.30 -3.31 19.18
C VAL A 27 -2.98 -4.69 19.18
N ASN A 28 -4.30 -4.77 19.44
CA ASN A 28 -5.03 -6.05 19.48
C ASN A 28 -5.57 -6.55 18.13
N ASN A 29 -5.35 -5.84 17.01
CA ASN A 29 -5.85 -6.27 15.69
C ASN A 29 -4.86 -7.12 14.86
N TYR A 30 -3.75 -7.58 15.43
CA TYR A 30 -2.73 -8.37 14.71
C TYR A 30 -2.66 -9.87 15.05
N PHE A 31 -3.61 -10.39 15.83
CA PHE A 31 -3.69 -11.82 16.17
C PHE A 31 -5.06 -12.43 15.81
N SER A 32 -5.46 -12.35 14.55
CA SER A 32 -6.58 -13.13 14.03
C SER A 32 -6.52 -13.26 12.50
N SER A 33 -5.61 -14.11 12.03
CA SER A 33 -5.76 -14.74 10.71
C SER A 33 -5.17 -16.15 10.72
N GLU A 34 -5.62 -16.97 11.67
CA GLU A 34 -5.67 -18.41 11.44
C GLU A 34 -7.15 -18.76 11.30
N ASN A 35 -7.51 -19.18 10.08
CA ASN A 35 -8.81 -19.73 9.73
C ASN A 35 -9.20 -20.84 10.70
N ASN A 36 -10.06 -20.51 11.66
CA ASN A 36 -10.97 -21.46 12.26
C ASN A 36 -12.38 -20.93 11.99
N ASN A 37 -13.02 -21.49 10.94
CA ASN A 37 -14.46 -21.53 10.83
C ASN A 37 -15.00 -22.39 11.97
N ASN A 38 -14.96 -21.85 13.19
CA ASN A 38 -15.83 -22.30 14.25
C ASN A 38 -16.96 -21.30 14.29
N ASN A 39 -18.14 -21.77 13.89
CA ASN A 39 -19.43 -21.21 14.26
C ASN A 39 -19.43 -21.01 15.79
N ILE A 40 -19.00 -19.84 16.24
CA ILE A 40 -19.29 -19.35 17.58
C ILE A 40 -20.74 -18.90 17.49
N ASN A 41 -21.64 -19.87 17.63
CA ASN A 41 -22.96 -19.58 18.14
C ASN A 41 -22.73 -18.78 19.41
N ASN A 42 -23.08 -17.49 19.37
CA ASN A 42 -23.40 -16.73 20.57
C ASN A 42 -24.63 -17.40 21.19
N SER A 43 -24.43 -18.57 21.80
CA SER A 43 -25.21 -18.93 22.95
C SER A 43 -24.84 -17.87 23.97
N GLU A 44 -25.70 -16.86 24.10
CA GLU A 44 -25.84 -16.13 25.34
C GLU A 44 -25.61 -17.14 26.45
N ASN A 45 -24.49 -17.01 27.15
CA ASN A 45 -24.26 -17.70 28.39
C ASN A 45 -25.31 -17.14 29.35
N LYS A 46 -26.54 -17.64 29.25
CA LYS A 46 -27.38 -17.89 30.39
C LYS A 46 -26.55 -18.81 31.25
N SER A 47 -25.65 -18.20 32.03
CA SER A 47 -25.22 -18.69 33.33
C SER A 47 -26.50 -18.81 34.12
N GLN A 48 -27.28 -19.85 33.82
CA GLN A 48 -28.22 -20.41 34.76
C GLN A 48 -27.32 -20.68 35.96
N ASN A 49 -27.52 -19.89 37.02
CA ASN A 49 -27.17 -20.29 38.36
C ASN A 49 -27.89 -21.62 38.58
N SER A 50 -27.35 -22.72 38.07
CA SER A 50 -27.81 -24.04 38.39
C SER A 50 -27.41 -24.19 39.85
N GLU A 51 -28.35 -23.87 40.73
CA GLU A 51 -28.21 -24.11 42.16
C GLU A 51 -27.67 -25.51 42.34
N VAL A 52 -26.63 -25.63 43.18
CA VAL A 52 -26.02 -26.95 43.45
C VAL A 52 -27.13 -27.82 44.01
N TYR A 53 -27.48 -28.88 43.27
CA TYR A 53 -28.51 -29.81 43.71
C TYR A 53 -28.01 -30.55 44.95
N VAL A 54 -28.65 -30.31 46.09
CA VAL A 54 -28.40 -31.03 47.34
C VAL A 54 -29.56 -31.99 47.59
N HIS A 55 -29.27 -33.29 47.74
CA HIS A 55 -30.28 -34.29 48.06
C HIS A 55 -30.83 -34.06 49.48
N LYS A 56 -32.07 -33.57 49.57
CA LYS A 56 -32.71 -33.15 50.84
C LYS A 56 -33.33 -34.31 51.63
N VAL A 57 -33.55 -35.47 51.01
CA VAL A 57 -34.21 -36.62 51.65
C VAL A 57 -33.23 -37.34 52.58
N ASN A 58 -33.71 -37.75 53.76
CA ASN A 58 -32.91 -38.47 54.76
C ASN A 58 -32.47 -39.85 54.24
N TYR A 59 -31.26 -40.28 54.59
CA TYR A 59 -30.69 -41.58 54.21
C TYR A 59 -29.74 -42.07 55.31
N ASN A 60 -29.43 -43.38 55.32
CA ASN A 60 -28.54 -43.96 56.31
C ASN A 60 -27.08 -43.52 56.08
N MET A 61 -26.58 -42.63 56.93
CA MET A 61 -25.24 -42.04 56.85
C MET A 61 -24.11 -43.05 57.03
N GLU A 62 -24.33 -44.11 57.81
CA GLU A 62 -23.32 -45.15 58.08
C GLU A 62 -23.19 -46.09 56.89
N GLN A 63 -24.32 -46.52 56.32
CA GLN A 63 -24.36 -47.37 55.12
C GLN A 63 -23.85 -46.63 53.88
N HIS A 64 -24.07 -45.31 53.79
CA HIS A 64 -23.69 -44.49 52.64
C HIS A 64 -22.56 -43.47 52.93
N LYS A 65 -21.62 -43.80 53.83
CA LYS A 65 -20.46 -42.93 54.15
C LYS A 65 -19.62 -42.52 52.92
N LYS A 66 -19.56 -43.35 51.88
CA LYS A 66 -18.88 -43.01 50.61
C LYS A 66 -19.59 -41.87 49.87
N TYR A 67 -20.92 -41.82 49.91
CA TYR A 67 -21.71 -40.77 49.25
C TYR A 67 -21.51 -39.43 49.96
N THR A 68 -21.61 -39.38 51.29
CA THR A 68 -21.40 -38.16 52.09
C THR A 68 -20.01 -37.55 51.85
N ASN A 69 -18.97 -38.40 51.82
CA ASN A 69 -17.60 -37.96 51.57
C ASN A 69 -17.41 -37.40 50.15
N LYS A 70 -18.03 -38.01 49.14
CA LYS A 70 -17.99 -37.50 47.75
C LYS A 70 -18.64 -36.13 47.63
N VAL A 71 -19.83 -35.93 48.22
CA VAL A 71 -20.52 -34.63 48.18
C VAL A 71 -19.67 -33.52 48.84
N LYS A 72 -19.06 -33.80 50.01
CA LYS A 72 -18.15 -32.85 50.66
C LYS A 72 -16.93 -32.51 49.81
N ALA A 73 -16.32 -33.50 49.16
CA ALA A 73 -15.17 -33.29 48.28
C ALA A 73 -15.54 -32.42 47.06
N SER A 74 -16.70 -32.67 46.43
CA SER A 74 -17.17 -31.89 45.29
C SER A 74 -17.52 -30.44 45.65
N LEU A 75 -18.09 -30.18 46.83
CA LEU A 75 -18.33 -28.82 47.31
C LEU A 75 -17.02 -28.06 47.53
N LYS A 76 -16.05 -28.70 48.18
CA LYS A 76 -14.72 -28.12 48.38
C LYS A 76 -14.01 -27.87 47.05
N GLU A 77 -14.03 -28.82 46.12
CA GLU A 77 -13.44 -28.63 44.78
C GLU A 77 -14.06 -27.45 44.03
N LYS A 78 -15.38 -27.25 44.17
CA LYS A 78 -16.08 -26.10 43.60
C LYS A 78 -15.62 -24.78 44.23
N GLU A 79 -15.57 -24.71 45.57
CA GLU A 79 -15.07 -23.54 46.30
C GLU A 79 -13.62 -23.23 45.94
N ASP A 80 -12.74 -24.23 45.97
CA ASP A 80 -11.32 -24.13 45.61
C ASP A 80 -11.16 -23.64 44.16
N ARG A 81 -11.99 -24.12 43.25
CA ARG A 81 -12.00 -23.67 41.85
C ARG A 81 -12.50 -22.23 41.69
N GLU A 82 -13.54 -21.84 42.42
CA GLU A 82 -14.04 -20.47 42.40
C GLU A 82 -13.02 -19.50 42.99
N ILE A 83 -12.38 -19.88 44.09
CA ILE A 83 -11.28 -19.13 44.72
C ILE A 83 -10.13 -19.02 43.71
N TYR A 84 -9.68 -20.13 43.12
CA TYR A 84 -8.65 -20.12 42.09
C TYR A 84 -9.02 -19.20 40.91
N LEU A 85 -10.24 -19.27 40.36
CA LEU A 85 -10.63 -18.42 39.24
C LEU A 85 -10.71 -16.93 39.61
N LYS A 86 -11.01 -16.61 40.88
CA LYS A 86 -11.05 -15.24 41.40
C LYS A 86 -9.66 -14.68 41.69
N GLU A 87 -8.75 -15.52 42.19
CA GLU A 87 -7.44 -15.10 42.70
C GLU A 87 -6.28 -15.42 41.75
N ALA A 88 -6.46 -16.28 40.75
CA ALA A 88 -5.39 -16.70 39.85
C ALA A 88 -4.86 -15.53 39.04
N ASP A 89 -3.53 -15.49 38.90
CA ASP A 89 -2.87 -14.60 37.97
C ASP A 89 -3.39 -14.86 36.54
N PRO A 90 -3.57 -13.82 35.71
CA PRO A 90 -4.02 -14.00 34.33
C PRO A 90 -3.17 -14.99 33.51
N ILE A 91 -1.88 -15.11 33.83
CA ILE A 91 -0.96 -16.07 33.19
C ILE A 91 -1.37 -17.52 33.49
N ASP A 92 -1.89 -17.80 34.67
CA ASP A 92 -2.29 -19.14 35.09
C ASP A 92 -3.65 -19.58 34.54
N LEU A 93 -4.46 -18.63 34.07
CA LEU A 93 -5.68 -18.92 33.31
C LEU A 93 -5.39 -19.35 31.87
N ILE A 94 -4.23 -18.97 31.33
CA ILE A 94 -3.85 -19.26 29.95
C ILE A 94 -3.35 -20.71 29.81
N PRO A 95 -3.52 -21.39 28.65
CA PRO A 95 -2.93 -22.71 28.42
C PRO A 95 -1.39 -22.76 28.54
N ARG A 96 -0.86 -23.88 29.05
CA ARG A 96 0.57 -24.10 29.35
C ARG A 96 1.56 -23.59 28.29
N ARG A 97 1.27 -23.76 27.00
CA ARG A 97 2.18 -23.37 25.90
C ARG A 97 2.40 -21.85 25.81
N ARG A 98 1.41 -21.05 26.22
CA ARG A 98 1.46 -19.58 26.20
C ARG A 98 1.94 -18.97 27.52
N ARG A 99 2.10 -19.78 28.58
CA ARG A 99 2.72 -19.35 29.86
C ARG A 99 4.25 -19.20 29.78
N ARG A 100 4.85 -19.69 28.70
CA ARG A 100 6.30 -19.64 28.51
C ARG A 100 6.74 -18.18 28.35
N LYS A 101 7.79 -17.81 29.08
CA LYS A 101 8.47 -16.53 28.93
C LYS A 101 9.54 -16.69 27.86
N TYR A 102 9.53 -15.81 26.86
CA TYR A 102 10.56 -15.74 25.82
C TYR A 102 11.29 -14.42 25.98
N ASP A 103 12.62 -14.45 25.88
CA ASP A 103 13.43 -13.25 26.06
C ASP A 103 13.23 -12.25 24.91
N ARG A 104 13.08 -12.76 23.69
CA ARG A 104 12.86 -11.95 22.50
C ARG A 104 11.40 -12.02 22.04
N PRO A 105 10.76 -10.88 21.71
CA PRO A 105 9.48 -10.91 21.04
C PRO A 105 9.62 -11.59 19.67
N LYS A 106 8.49 -12.04 19.11
CA LYS A 106 8.47 -12.75 17.81
C LYS A 106 9.13 -11.93 16.69
N TYR A 107 9.02 -10.61 16.75
CA TYR A 107 9.61 -9.66 15.82
C TYR A 107 10.10 -8.44 16.59
N ASP A 108 11.29 -7.96 16.26
CA ASP A 108 11.75 -6.65 16.68
C ASP A 108 11.06 -5.58 15.82
N LEU A 109 10.36 -4.65 16.48
CA LEU A 109 9.57 -3.62 15.83
C LEU A 109 10.10 -2.22 16.13
N GLU A 110 11.29 -2.08 16.69
CA GLU A 110 11.89 -0.77 16.98
C GLU A 110 12.18 -0.02 15.67
N LEU A 111 11.74 1.24 15.63
CA LEU A 111 11.88 2.11 14.45
C LEU A 111 13.05 3.10 14.58
N THR A 112 13.79 3.08 15.68
CA THR A 112 14.83 4.09 15.98
C THR A 112 15.87 4.22 14.87
N ASN A 113 16.24 3.10 14.25
CA ASN A 113 17.20 3.04 13.15
C ASN A 113 16.54 2.58 11.83
N TYR A 114 15.20 2.61 11.75
CA TYR A 114 14.48 2.19 10.56
C TYR A 114 13.89 3.42 9.88
N GLY A 115 14.18 3.57 8.59
CA GLY A 115 13.63 4.64 7.77
C GLY A 115 13.27 4.07 6.42
N ALA A 116 12.12 4.52 5.89
CA ALA A 116 11.71 4.24 4.52
C ALA A 116 11.26 5.53 3.85
N TRP A 117 11.27 5.54 2.53
CA TRP A 117 10.84 6.67 1.70
C TRP A 117 10.17 6.17 0.45
N ARG A 118 9.35 7.03 -0.16
CA ARG A 118 8.73 6.75 -1.45
C ARG A 118 9.75 6.92 -2.56
N VAL A 119 9.73 6.02 -3.54
CA VAL A 119 10.58 6.06 -4.74
C VAL A 119 9.71 6.02 -5.99
N PHE A 120 10.16 6.71 -7.03
CA PHE A 120 9.49 6.73 -8.34
C PHE A 120 10.27 5.96 -9.42
N TYR A 121 11.53 5.64 -9.12
CA TYR A 121 12.43 4.87 -9.98
C TYR A 121 13.03 3.73 -9.16
N GLY A 122 13.32 2.58 -9.80
CA GLY A 122 13.96 1.45 -9.13
C GLY A 122 13.04 0.60 -8.24
N GLY A 123 11.72 0.71 -8.37
CA GLY A 123 10.77 -0.09 -7.60
C GLY A 123 10.81 -1.58 -7.92
N LEU A 124 10.04 -2.37 -7.15
CA LEU A 124 9.96 -3.82 -7.31
C LEU A 124 9.50 -4.20 -8.74
N ILE A 125 10.28 -4.99 -9.47
CA ILE A 125 9.90 -5.46 -10.81
C ILE A 125 9.15 -6.79 -10.69
N LYS A 126 7.94 -6.85 -11.26
CA LYS A 126 7.10 -8.07 -11.28
C LYS A 126 6.93 -8.55 -12.71
N ASN A 127 7.36 -9.80 -12.98
CA ASN A 127 7.10 -10.45 -14.27
C ASN A 127 5.64 -10.90 -14.41
N HIS A 128 4.96 -11.11 -13.29
CA HIS A 128 3.55 -11.48 -13.22
C HIS A 128 2.94 -10.86 -11.97
N GLN A 129 1.66 -10.48 -12.04
CA GLN A 129 0.86 -9.95 -10.92
C GLN A 129 0.94 -10.77 -9.62
N ASN A 130 1.09 -12.10 -9.72
CA ASN A 130 1.22 -13.00 -8.56
C ASN A 130 2.67 -13.48 -8.33
N GLY A 131 3.66 -12.87 -8.99
CA GLY A 131 5.07 -13.30 -8.91
C GLY A 131 5.71 -13.10 -7.54
N TYR A 132 5.14 -12.23 -6.70
CA TYR A 132 5.59 -11.99 -5.33
C TYR A 132 4.50 -12.35 -4.33
N PRO A 133 4.86 -12.96 -3.19
CA PRO A 133 3.91 -13.26 -2.13
C PRO A 133 3.43 -11.97 -1.46
N VAL A 134 2.17 -11.96 -1.02
CA VAL A 134 1.64 -10.89 -0.17
C VAL A 134 2.18 -11.11 1.25
N VAL A 135 3.17 -10.32 1.66
CA VAL A 135 3.89 -10.52 2.93
C VAL A 135 3.13 -10.01 4.13
N CYS A 136 2.39 -8.91 3.97
CA CYS A 136 1.47 -8.40 4.98
C CYS A 136 0.34 -7.62 4.31
N LYS A 137 -0.61 -7.21 5.14
CA LYS A 137 -1.73 -6.37 4.74
C LYS A 137 -1.90 -5.22 5.72
N ILE A 138 -2.15 -4.02 5.23
CA ILE A 138 -2.22 -2.79 6.01
C ILE A 138 -3.63 -2.20 5.87
N ASN A 139 -4.32 -1.99 6.98
CA ASN A 139 -5.69 -1.46 6.99
C ASN A 139 -5.65 0.06 7.23
N ILE A 140 -5.79 0.87 6.17
CA ILE A 140 -5.74 2.34 6.21
C ILE A 140 -6.82 2.90 5.30
N ALA A 141 -7.40 4.05 5.64
CA ALA A 141 -8.33 4.76 4.77
C ALA A 141 -7.60 5.29 3.52
N PRO A 142 -8.05 5.00 2.28
CA PRO A 142 -7.39 5.43 1.06
C PRO A 142 -7.17 6.94 0.97
N LYS A 143 -8.15 7.74 1.44
CA LYS A 143 -8.04 9.21 1.51
C LYS A 143 -6.85 9.68 2.32
N ILE A 144 -6.65 9.08 3.50
CA ILE A 144 -5.53 9.44 4.38
C ILE A 144 -4.21 8.97 3.75
N PHE A 145 -4.20 7.79 3.14
CA PHE A 145 -3.01 7.27 2.46
C PHE A 145 -2.57 8.19 1.32
N LYS A 146 -3.49 8.59 0.44
CA LYS A 146 -3.27 9.59 -0.62
C LYS A 146 -2.80 10.93 -0.04
N LYS A 147 -3.44 11.42 1.02
CA LYS A 147 -3.05 12.69 1.67
C LYS A 147 -1.60 12.67 2.16
N VAL A 148 -1.16 11.58 2.79
CA VAL A 148 0.14 11.47 3.45
C VAL A 148 1.26 11.17 2.45
N PHE A 149 1.03 10.27 1.49
CA PHE A 149 2.05 9.81 0.56
C PHE A 149 1.94 10.40 -0.85
N GLY A 150 0.93 11.23 -1.11
CA GLY A 150 0.60 11.81 -2.42
C GLY A 150 -0.13 10.83 -3.31
N GLU A 151 -0.35 11.24 -4.56
CA GLU A 151 -1.01 10.41 -5.56
C GLU A 151 -0.17 9.18 -5.93
N GLY A 152 -0.77 7.98 -5.88
CA GLY A 152 -0.13 6.74 -6.33
C GLY A 152 0.13 6.71 -7.84
N MET A 153 1.11 5.91 -8.27
CA MET A 153 1.35 5.70 -9.71
C MET A 153 0.23 4.84 -10.30
N PRO A 154 -0.12 5.01 -11.59
CA PRO A 154 -1.00 4.07 -12.28
C PRO A 154 -0.46 2.65 -12.17
N ALA A 155 -1.37 1.68 -11.96
CA ALA A 155 -0.97 0.30 -11.80
C ALA A 155 -0.30 -0.24 -13.06
N SER A 156 0.97 -0.61 -12.94
CA SER A 156 1.74 -1.22 -14.03
C SER A 156 2.09 -2.68 -13.74
N LYS A 157 2.17 -3.07 -12.46
CA LYS A 157 2.62 -4.42 -12.05
C LYS A 157 1.46 -5.34 -11.67
N ASN A 158 0.32 -4.77 -11.28
CA ASN A 158 -0.91 -5.47 -10.91
C ASN A 158 -2.09 -5.02 -11.79
N GLU A 159 -1.87 -4.96 -13.11
CA GLU A 159 -2.85 -4.57 -14.14
C GLU A 159 -4.28 -5.07 -13.84
N ASN A 160 -5.26 -4.18 -14.02
CA ASN A 160 -6.70 -4.38 -13.76
C ASN A 160 -7.08 -4.75 -12.32
N ARG A 161 -6.13 -5.18 -11.47
CA ARG A 161 -6.38 -5.65 -10.10
C ARG A 161 -6.16 -4.60 -9.03
N SER A 162 -5.34 -3.61 -9.32
CA SER A 162 -5.14 -2.44 -8.48
C SER A 162 -5.39 -1.20 -9.31
N THR A 163 -5.89 -0.15 -8.67
CA THR A 163 -6.03 1.15 -9.30
C THR A 163 -4.70 1.91 -9.27
N ARG A 164 -3.96 1.82 -8.15
CA ARG A 164 -2.70 2.56 -7.96
C ARG A 164 -1.65 1.78 -7.18
N GLU A 165 -0.41 2.12 -7.47
CA GLU A 165 0.78 1.49 -6.90
C GLU A 165 1.69 2.53 -6.21
N TYR A 166 2.25 2.12 -5.09
CA TYR A 166 3.20 2.93 -4.32
C TYR A 166 4.45 2.10 -4.08
N ASP A 167 5.56 2.57 -4.64
CA ASP A 167 6.88 2.00 -4.44
C ASP A 167 7.59 2.73 -3.30
N PHE A 168 8.15 1.94 -2.38
CA PHE A 168 8.96 2.41 -1.27
C PHE A 168 10.30 1.68 -1.24
N GLU A 169 11.29 2.33 -0.64
CA GLU A 169 12.61 1.79 -0.36
C GLU A 169 12.94 2.09 1.10
N ASP A 170 13.66 1.19 1.76
CA ASP A 170 14.16 1.41 3.12
C ASP A 170 15.67 1.65 3.17
N ASN A 171 16.17 1.95 4.37
CA ASN A 171 17.58 2.19 4.62
C ASN A 171 18.51 0.98 4.38
N ASN A 172 17.97 -0.23 4.22
CA ASN A 172 18.72 -1.41 3.83
C ASN A 172 18.75 -1.63 2.30
N GLY A 173 18.08 -0.78 1.52
CA GLY A 173 17.90 -0.94 0.08
C GLY A 173 16.85 -2.00 -0.28
N ASP A 174 15.95 -2.33 0.66
CA ASP A 174 14.83 -3.23 0.38
C ASP A 174 13.66 -2.47 -0.25
N TYR A 175 13.04 -3.08 -1.26
CA TYR A 175 11.92 -2.50 -2.00
C TYR A 175 10.58 -3.04 -1.50
N PHE A 176 9.60 -2.17 -1.40
CA PHE A 176 8.23 -2.51 -1.03
C PHE A 176 7.25 -1.95 -2.07
N LEU A 177 6.22 -2.74 -2.39
CA LEU A 177 5.12 -2.32 -3.25
C LEU A 177 3.82 -2.42 -2.46
N VAL A 178 3.12 -1.29 -2.32
CA VAL A 178 1.81 -1.18 -1.67
C VAL A 178 0.76 -0.89 -2.73
N TYR A 179 -0.33 -1.65 -2.71
CA TYR A 179 -1.38 -1.55 -3.72
C TYR A 179 -2.75 -2.00 -3.17
N ASP A 180 -3.82 -1.46 -3.73
CA ASP A 180 -5.19 -1.93 -3.50
C ASP A 180 -5.45 -3.23 -4.28
N TRP A 181 -6.41 -4.05 -3.83
CA TRP A 181 -6.70 -5.31 -4.51
C TRP A 181 -8.19 -5.49 -4.76
N LYS A 182 -8.58 -5.36 -6.03
CA LYS A 182 -9.95 -5.55 -6.53
C LYS A 182 -10.94 -4.72 -5.70
N ALA A 183 -10.57 -3.47 -5.44
CA ALA A 183 -11.31 -2.60 -4.53
C ALA A 183 -12.46 -1.87 -5.22
N THR A 184 -12.35 -1.66 -6.54
CA THR A 184 -13.19 -0.72 -7.29
C THR A 184 -13.93 -1.40 -8.44
N THR A 185 -14.83 -0.65 -9.08
CA THR A 185 -15.55 -1.06 -10.30
C THR A 185 -14.63 -1.39 -11.48
N GLU A 186 -13.37 -0.94 -11.48
CA GLU A 186 -12.41 -1.26 -12.55
C GLU A 186 -12.19 -2.77 -12.70
N TRP A 187 -12.17 -3.51 -11.58
CA TRP A 187 -12.06 -4.97 -11.60
C TRP A 187 -13.43 -5.66 -11.70
N HIS A 188 -14.43 -5.18 -10.94
CA HIS A 188 -15.73 -5.87 -10.80
C HIS A 188 -16.77 -5.48 -11.86
N GLY A 189 -16.46 -4.50 -12.70
CA GLY A 189 -17.39 -3.87 -13.63
C GLY A 189 -18.21 -2.75 -12.98
N ASN A 190 -18.87 -1.96 -13.82
CA ASN A 190 -19.76 -0.91 -13.35
C ASN A 190 -20.97 -1.49 -12.61
N ASN A 191 -21.42 -0.79 -11.57
CA ASN A 191 -22.64 -1.15 -10.86
C ASN A 191 -23.83 -1.07 -11.83
N GLN A 192 -24.62 -2.14 -11.89
CA GLN A 192 -25.82 -2.21 -12.73
C GLN A 192 -26.95 -1.38 -12.11
N GLU A 193 -27.51 -0.45 -12.88
CA GLU A 193 -28.71 0.30 -12.52
C GLU A 193 -29.92 -0.63 -12.45
N GLY A 194 -30.74 -0.49 -11.40
CA GLY A 194 -31.93 -1.32 -11.20
C GLY A 194 -31.69 -2.71 -10.58
N TYR A 195 -30.44 -3.11 -10.36
CA TYR A 195 -30.14 -4.32 -9.59
C TYR A 195 -30.31 -4.05 -8.08
N ASP A 196 -31.00 -4.94 -7.37
CA ASP A 196 -31.19 -4.81 -5.92
C ASP A 196 -29.95 -5.33 -5.16
N TYR A 197 -29.15 -4.40 -4.64
CA TYR A 197 -27.96 -4.73 -3.86
C TYR A 197 -28.27 -5.08 -2.39
N GLU A 198 -29.47 -4.76 -1.91
CA GLU A 198 -29.83 -4.85 -0.50
C GLU A 198 -30.59 -6.16 -0.21
N ASN A 199 -31.55 -6.53 -1.05
CA ASN A 199 -32.44 -7.67 -0.79
C ASN A 199 -32.07 -8.92 -1.59
N GLN A 200 -30.87 -9.46 -1.38
CA GLN A 200 -30.35 -10.55 -2.23
C GLN A 200 -30.63 -11.96 -1.72
N ASP A 201 -31.40 -12.12 -0.66
CA ASP A 201 -31.58 -13.44 -0.05
C ASP A 201 -32.32 -14.44 -0.94
N HIS A 202 -33.10 -13.93 -1.89
CA HIS A 202 -33.76 -14.72 -2.93
C HIS A 202 -32.83 -15.16 -4.07
N ILE A 203 -31.65 -14.55 -4.21
CA ILE A 203 -30.65 -14.88 -5.24
C ILE A 203 -29.66 -15.90 -4.69
N TYR A 204 -29.24 -16.84 -5.53
CA TYR A 204 -28.24 -17.83 -5.16
C TYR A 204 -26.91 -17.13 -4.81
N PRO A 205 -26.22 -17.48 -3.71
CA PRO A 205 -25.05 -16.74 -3.22
C PRO A 205 -23.92 -16.48 -4.23
N LYS A 206 -23.74 -17.34 -5.23
CA LYS A 206 -22.72 -17.18 -6.29
C LYS A 206 -23.06 -16.09 -7.32
N ASP A 207 -24.35 -15.78 -7.49
CA ASP A 207 -24.89 -14.85 -8.48
C ASP A 207 -25.21 -13.48 -7.86
N ARG A 208 -25.09 -13.38 -6.53
CA ARG A 208 -25.20 -12.14 -5.76
C ARG A 208 -24.07 -11.20 -6.15
N LYS A 209 -24.41 -9.93 -6.43
CA LYS A 209 -23.43 -8.88 -6.76
C LYS A 209 -23.31 -7.90 -5.61
N ILE A 210 -22.10 -7.51 -5.28
CA ILE A 210 -21.85 -6.45 -4.30
C ILE A 210 -21.65 -5.15 -5.06
N ARG A 211 -22.13 -4.04 -4.50
CA ARG A 211 -21.84 -2.71 -5.04
C ARG A 211 -20.39 -2.35 -4.72
N TYR A 212 -19.62 -1.99 -5.73
CA TYR A 212 -18.24 -1.53 -5.55
C TYR A 212 -18.14 -0.02 -5.80
N PRO A 213 -17.28 0.70 -5.07
CA PRO A 213 -17.08 2.13 -5.29
C PRO A 213 -16.36 2.37 -6.63
N THR A 214 -16.57 3.55 -7.21
CA THR A 214 -15.72 4.03 -8.31
C THR A 214 -14.30 4.30 -7.80
N VAL A 215 -13.34 4.49 -8.71
CA VAL A 215 -11.95 4.78 -8.32
C VAL A 215 -11.85 6.07 -7.50
N GLU A 216 -12.57 7.11 -7.91
CA GLU A 216 -12.59 8.40 -7.22
C GLU A 216 -13.25 8.29 -5.84
N GLU A 217 -14.43 7.67 -5.77
CA GLU A 217 -15.14 7.41 -4.50
C GLU A 217 -14.27 6.62 -3.52
N PHE A 218 -13.55 5.61 -4.01
CA PHE A 218 -12.66 4.79 -3.20
C PHE A 218 -11.52 5.62 -2.61
N TRP A 219 -10.82 6.42 -3.42
CA TRP A 219 -9.70 7.23 -2.96
C TRP A 219 -10.13 8.44 -2.10
N GLU A 220 -11.40 8.82 -2.13
CA GLU A 220 -12.00 9.83 -1.25
C GLU A 220 -12.63 9.25 0.02
N SER A 221 -12.70 7.91 0.14
CA SER A 221 -13.34 7.23 1.27
C SER A 221 -12.52 7.33 2.56
N ASN A 222 -13.24 7.44 3.69
CA ASN A 222 -12.65 7.37 5.04
C ASN A 222 -12.65 5.95 5.61
N GLU A 223 -13.24 4.98 4.90
CA GLU A 223 -13.34 3.60 5.36
C GLU A 223 -11.97 2.91 5.23
N PRO A 224 -11.48 2.23 6.28
CA PRO A 224 -10.22 1.49 6.19
C PRO A 224 -10.28 0.39 5.14
N PHE A 225 -9.34 0.42 4.20
CA PHE A 225 -9.18 -0.63 3.19
C PHE A 225 -7.89 -1.42 3.43
N GLN A 226 -7.93 -2.70 3.06
CA GLN A 226 -6.82 -3.63 3.24
C GLN A 226 -5.85 -3.59 2.05
N PHE A 227 -4.84 -2.71 2.14
CA PHE A 227 -3.75 -2.65 1.18
C PHE A 227 -2.84 -3.87 1.29
N ARG A 228 -2.43 -4.43 0.15
CA ARG A 228 -1.48 -5.56 0.09
C ARG A 228 -0.06 -5.05 -0.07
N VAL A 229 0.88 -5.78 0.52
CA VAL A 229 2.31 -5.46 0.44
C VAL A 229 3.07 -6.61 -0.21
N ASN A 230 3.86 -6.31 -1.25
CA ASN A 230 4.95 -7.16 -1.72
C ASN A 230 6.28 -6.53 -1.29
N CYS A 231 7.33 -7.34 -1.14
CA CYS A 231 8.67 -6.83 -0.84
C CYS A 231 9.77 -7.66 -1.51
N SER A 232 10.99 -7.12 -1.50
CA SER A 232 12.22 -7.86 -1.78
C SER A 232 12.42 -9.03 -0.79
N ARG A 233 13.35 -9.92 -1.13
CA ARG A 233 13.58 -11.15 -0.37
C ARG A 233 14.16 -10.82 1.02
N TYR A 234 13.50 -11.32 2.07
CA TYR A 234 13.88 -11.13 3.49
C TYR A 234 13.78 -9.70 4.04
N ALA A 235 13.09 -8.80 3.34
CA ALA A 235 12.87 -7.45 3.84
C ALA A 235 12.09 -7.43 5.17
N ASP A 236 12.37 -6.43 6.01
CA ASP A 236 11.75 -6.25 7.33
C ASP A 236 10.31 -5.67 7.25
N PHE A 237 9.41 -6.37 6.55
CA PHE A 237 8.05 -5.90 6.23
C PHE A 237 7.18 -5.55 7.45
N ARG A 238 7.54 -6.02 8.65
CA ARG A 238 6.84 -5.67 9.90
C ARG A 238 7.26 -4.32 10.45
N LYS A 239 8.56 -3.97 10.31
CA LYS A 239 9.05 -2.61 10.61
C LYS A 239 8.47 -1.64 9.58
N PHE A 240 8.45 -2.01 8.30
CA PHE A 240 7.79 -1.24 7.25
C PHE A 240 6.30 -0.97 7.54
N GLN A 241 5.55 -2.01 7.91
CA GLN A 241 4.14 -1.87 8.28
C GLN A 241 3.94 -0.92 9.48
N ARG A 242 4.76 -1.06 10.53
CA ARG A 242 4.69 -0.17 11.69
C ARG A 242 5.08 1.27 11.34
N TRP A 243 6.08 1.44 10.47
CA TRP A 243 6.54 2.73 9.98
C TRP A 243 5.44 3.45 9.20
N ILE A 244 4.77 2.78 8.25
CA ILE A 244 3.63 3.35 7.52
C ILE A 244 2.55 3.82 8.48
N LEU A 245 2.13 2.97 9.42
CA LEU A 245 1.04 3.30 10.35
C LEU A 245 1.40 4.52 11.23
N LYS A 246 2.65 4.58 11.71
CA LYS A 246 3.16 5.70 12.48
C LYS A 246 3.19 6.99 11.64
N GLU A 247 3.69 6.93 10.41
CA GLU A 247 3.74 8.09 9.52
C GLU A 247 2.36 8.62 9.16
N VAL A 248 1.40 7.73 8.93
CA VAL A 248 0.00 8.08 8.72
C VAL A 248 -0.58 8.77 9.96
N GLU A 249 -0.34 8.23 11.16
CA GLU A 249 -0.83 8.81 12.41
C GLU A 249 -0.26 10.21 12.67
N GLU A 250 1.03 10.42 12.39
CA GLU A 250 1.73 11.69 12.60
C GLU A 250 1.31 12.75 11.56
N LYS A 251 1.16 12.36 10.29
CA LYS A 251 0.91 13.29 9.17
C LYS A 251 -0.56 13.49 8.83
N GLN A 252 -1.49 12.65 9.30
CA GLN A 252 -2.92 12.79 8.97
C GLN A 252 -3.51 14.16 9.36
N ASN A 253 -3.00 14.78 10.43
CA ASN A 253 -3.45 16.08 10.92
C ASN A 253 -2.74 17.27 10.24
N GLY A 254 -1.69 17.01 9.46
CA GLY A 254 -0.93 18.02 8.73
C GLY A 254 -1.55 18.42 7.39
N PRO A 255 -0.89 19.31 6.63
CA PRO A 255 -1.24 19.59 5.24
C PRO A 255 -1.05 18.34 4.36
N SER A 256 -1.77 18.25 3.25
CA SER A 256 -1.57 17.18 2.28
C SER A 256 -0.20 17.27 1.61
N LEU A 257 0.34 16.15 1.13
CA LEU A 257 1.61 16.17 0.38
C LEU A 257 1.52 17.08 -0.85
N ASP A 258 0.38 17.09 -1.53
CA ASP A 258 0.12 17.93 -2.69
C ASP A 258 0.16 19.42 -2.33
N GLU A 259 -0.39 19.84 -1.17
CA GLU A 259 -0.25 21.21 -0.67
C GLU A 259 1.19 21.59 -0.38
N ILE A 260 1.98 20.67 0.20
CA ILE A 260 3.40 20.90 0.48
C ILE A 260 4.18 21.09 -0.83
N VAL A 261 3.90 20.25 -1.83
CA VAL A 261 4.51 20.33 -3.16
C VAL A 261 4.09 21.62 -3.87
N LEU A 262 2.80 21.95 -3.86
CA LEU A 262 2.24 23.17 -4.43
C LEU A 262 2.88 24.43 -3.82
N LYS A 263 3.09 24.43 -2.49
CA LYS A 263 3.76 25.53 -1.79
C LYS A 263 5.23 25.67 -2.18
N LYS A 264 5.92 24.55 -2.47
CA LYS A 264 7.36 24.55 -2.77
C LYS A 264 7.68 24.84 -4.24
N PHE A 265 6.88 24.30 -5.15
CA PHE A 265 7.15 24.34 -6.59
C PHE A 265 6.15 25.20 -7.38
N GLY A 266 5.06 25.66 -6.75
CA GLY A 266 3.99 26.37 -7.42
C GLY A 266 2.96 25.43 -8.06
N ALA A 267 1.95 26.02 -8.70
CA ALA A 267 0.96 25.28 -9.47
C ALA A 267 1.60 24.61 -10.69
N ILE A 268 1.02 23.48 -11.10
CA ILE A 268 1.43 22.79 -12.33
C ILE A 268 1.15 23.74 -13.51
N ASN A 269 2.20 24.11 -14.24
CA ASN A 269 2.09 24.96 -15.42
C ASN A 269 2.10 24.09 -16.68
N ASN A 270 0.95 23.98 -17.34
CA ASN A 270 0.80 23.26 -18.61
C ASN A 270 1.03 24.16 -19.83
N TYR A 271 1.26 25.47 -19.65
CA TYR A 271 1.41 26.46 -20.72
C TYR A 271 0.17 26.63 -21.63
N ASP A 272 -1.01 26.21 -21.16
CA ASP A 272 -2.26 26.25 -21.93
C ASP A 272 -3.08 27.53 -21.70
N ASP A 273 -2.75 28.35 -20.69
CA ASP A 273 -3.52 29.55 -20.37
C ASP A 273 -3.13 30.71 -21.29
N TYR A 274 -4.02 31.04 -22.23
CA TYR A 274 -3.89 32.18 -23.15
C TYR A 274 -3.86 33.54 -22.43
N ASN A 275 -4.36 33.63 -21.19
CA ASN A 275 -4.38 34.89 -20.45
C ASN A 275 -3.00 35.23 -19.86
N VAL A 276 -2.14 34.22 -19.68
CA VAL A 276 -0.75 34.41 -19.28
C VAL A 276 0.03 34.83 -20.53
N LYS A 277 0.11 36.15 -20.75
CA LYS A 277 0.62 36.71 -22.01
C LYS A 277 2.11 36.46 -22.26
N ASP A 278 2.89 36.25 -21.20
CA ASP A 278 4.36 36.24 -21.30
C ASP A 278 4.95 35.04 -20.54
N TYR A 279 4.91 33.85 -21.15
CA TYR A 279 5.70 32.72 -20.65
C TYR A 279 7.19 32.96 -20.91
N GLU A 280 8.03 32.76 -19.89
CA GLU A 280 9.48 32.86 -20.04
C GLU A 280 10.02 31.70 -20.88
N ILE A 281 10.64 32.02 -22.02
CA ILE A 281 11.29 31.03 -22.87
C ILE A 281 12.69 30.75 -22.32
N HIS A 282 12.91 29.55 -21.80
CA HIS A 282 14.23 29.10 -21.39
C HIS A 282 15.11 28.79 -22.61
N GLN A 283 16.06 29.68 -22.91
CA GLN A 283 16.95 29.53 -24.07
C GLN A 283 18.20 28.68 -23.79
N THR A 284 18.59 28.51 -22.52
CA THR A 284 19.86 27.85 -22.15
C THR A 284 19.69 26.33 -22.04
N PRO A 285 20.32 25.52 -22.91
CA PRO A 285 20.20 24.07 -22.84
C PRO A 285 20.93 23.51 -21.61
N PRO A 286 20.34 22.52 -20.90
CA PRO A 286 20.96 21.92 -19.73
C PRO A 286 22.27 21.18 -20.04
N VAL A 287 22.49 20.78 -21.29
CA VAL A 287 23.72 20.11 -21.77
C VAL A 287 24.98 20.95 -21.52
N PHE A 288 24.85 22.28 -21.53
CA PHE A 288 25.97 23.18 -21.29
C PHE A 288 26.18 23.48 -19.80
N ILE A 289 25.12 23.35 -19.00
CA ILE A 289 25.13 23.61 -17.56
C ILE A 289 25.64 22.36 -16.81
N TYR A 290 25.04 21.20 -17.08
CA TYR A 290 25.30 19.97 -16.34
C TYR A 290 26.17 19.03 -17.17
N ASN A 291 27.43 18.88 -16.75
CA ASN A 291 28.39 17.95 -17.34
C ASN A 291 29.14 17.22 -16.22
N LYS A 292 30.05 16.30 -16.57
CA LYS A 292 30.83 15.54 -15.57
C LYS A 292 31.55 16.47 -14.56
N SER A 293 32.06 17.61 -15.01
CA SER A 293 32.73 18.58 -14.12
C SER A 293 31.80 19.27 -13.12
N PHE A 294 30.48 19.16 -13.26
CA PHE A 294 29.54 19.59 -12.22
C PHE A 294 29.52 18.63 -11.03
N TRP A 295 29.76 17.33 -11.29
CA TRP A 295 29.65 16.26 -10.29
C TRP A 295 31.00 15.83 -9.72
N ASP A 296 32.09 16.06 -10.45
CA ASP A 296 33.43 15.70 -9.98
C ASP A 296 33.83 16.58 -8.77
N ASP A 297 34.37 15.94 -7.73
CA ASP A 297 34.96 16.64 -6.60
C ASP A 297 36.03 17.63 -7.08
N LYS A 298 36.10 18.80 -6.45
CA LYS A 298 37.09 19.85 -6.80
C LYS A 298 38.53 19.29 -6.89
N GLN A 299 38.88 18.33 -6.04
CA GLN A 299 40.19 17.68 -6.03
C GLN A 299 40.41 16.76 -7.25
N GLN A 300 39.37 16.10 -7.77
CA GLN A 300 39.47 15.24 -8.96
C GLN A 300 39.62 16.08 -10.23
N GLN A 301 39.02 17.27 -10.28
CA GLN A 301 39.13 18.20 -11.41
C GLN A 301 40.57 18.67 -11.67
N GLU A 302 41.38 18.82 -10.62
CA GLU A 302 42.79 19.20 -10.73
C GLU A 302 43.64 18.05 -11.34
N GLN A 303 43.38 16.81 -10.92
CA GLN A 303 44.11 15.63 -11.41
C GLN A 303 43.76 15.28 -12.86
N GLU A 304 42.52 15.48 -13.29
CA GLU A 304 42.10 15.21 -14.67
C GLU A 304 42.62 16.23 -15.70
N SER A 305 43.14 17.39 -15.25
CA SER A 305 43.70 18.41 -16.14
C SER A 305 44.90 17.94 -16.98
N GLY A 306 45.56 16.84 -16.56
CA GLY A 306 46.67 16.19 -17.25
C GLY A 306 46.28 15.09 -18.26
N LYS A 307 45.04 14.60 -18.24
CA LYS A 307 44.54 13.58 -19.21
C LYS A 307 43.82 14.29 -20.36
N LYS A 308 43.88 13.75 -21.59
CA LYS A 308 43.27 14.32 -22.81
C LYS A 308 41.82 14.78 -22.52
N LYS A 309 41.64 16.09 -22.38
CA LYS A 309 40.37 16.71 -21.97
C LYS A 309 39.24 16.28 -22.91
N GLN A 310 38.13 15.79 -22.36
CA GLN A 310 36.86 15.80 -23.11
C GLN A 310 36.60 17.26 -23.50
N LYS A 311 36.64 17.55 -24.81
CA LYS A 311 36.46 18.92 -25.30
C LYS A 311 35.06 19.39 -24.90
N LYS A 312 34.96 20.41 -24.04
CA LYS A 312 33.69 21.10 -23.78
C LYS A 312 33.14 21.57 -25.13
N LYS A 313 31.95 21.09 -25.51
CA LYS A 313 31.23 21.64 -26.66
C LYS A 313 30.90 23.09 -26.31
N LYS A 314 31.35 24.02 -27.14
CA LYS A 314 30.93 25.42 -27.05
C LYS A 314 29.65 25.57 -27.85
N ASP A 315 28.73 26.39 -27.37
CA ASP A 315 27.55 26.80 -28.12
C ASP A 315 28.01 27.37 -29.48
N SER A 316 27.36 26.93 -30.55
CA SER A 316 27.58 27.51 -31.86
C SER A 316 27.14 28.97 -31.83
N GLN A 317 28.10 29.89 -31.82
CA GLN A 317 27.79 31.31 -31.94
C GLN A 317 27.13 31.53 -33.31
N GLN A 318 25.95 32.14 -33.33
CA GLN A 318 25.39 32.69 -34.57
C GLN A 318 26.42 33.68 -35.11
N LYS A 319 27.06 33.32 -36.21
CA LYS A 319 27.93 34.25 -36.92
C LYS A 319 27.03 35.22 -37.65
N ASP A 320 27.25 36.52 -37.46
CA ASP A 320 26.56 37.55 -38.22
C ASP A 320 26.72 37.25 -39.71
N VAL A 321 25.61 36.90 -40.36
CA VAL A 321 25.57 36.70 -41.80
C VAL A 321 25.78 38.08 -42.41
N LYS A 322 27.02 38.36 -42.82
CA LYS A 322 27.28 39.53 -43.68
C LYS A 322 26.50 39.31 -44.97
N GLN A 323 25.46 40.12 -45.16
CA GLN A 323 24.70 40.21 -46.42
C GLN A 323 25.68 40.37 -47.58
N GLY A 324 25.94 39.30 -48.35
CA GLY A 324 26.86 39.35 -49.50
C GLY A 324 27.71 38.11 -49.74
N GLN A 325 27.78 37.15 -48.81
CA GLN A 325 28.38 35.83 -49.05
C GLN A 325 27.37 34.74 -48.74
N GLU A 326 26.38 34.59 -49.62
CA GLU A 326 25.69 33.30 -49.79
C GLU A 326 26.67 32.37 -50.52
N ASP A 327 27.67 31.86 -49.80
CA ASP A 327 28.39 30.68 -50.24
C ASP A 327 27.33 29.58 -50.35
N SER A 328 27.00 29.22 -51.59
CA SER A 328 26.03 28.21 -51.99
C SER A 328 25.98 27.07 -50.97
N LEU A 329 24.84 26.92 -50.28
CA LEU A 329 24.62 25.82 -49.35
C LEU A 329 25.06 24.51 -50.03
N PRO A 330 25.99 23.73 -49.46
CA PRO A 330 26.46 22.48 -50.05
C PRO A 330 25.36 21.39 -50.08
N TYR A 331 24.15 21.71 -49.64
CA TYR A 331 22.98 20.84 -49.68
C TYR A 331 22.21 20.89 -51.01
N HIS A 332 22.72 21.62 -52.01
CA HIS A 332 22.30 21.41 -53.41
C HIS A 332 23.14 20.36 -54.14
N ASP A 333 23.88 19.50 -53.43
CA ASP A 333 24.15 18.17 -53.96
C ASP A 333 22.81 17.45 -54.08
N GLN A 334 22.32 17.44 -55.32
CA GLN A 334 21.20 16.66 -55.80
C GLN A 334 21.16 15.35 -55.04
N ILE A 335 20.15 15.18 -54.17
CA ILE A 335 19.72 13.85 -53.75
C ILE A 335 19.45 13.14 -55.07
N LYS A 336 20.42 12.36 -55.54
CA LYS A 336 20.20 11.44 -56.65
C LYS A 336 18.94 10.69 -56.25
N PRO A 337 17.89 10.69 -57.08
CA PRO A 337 16.66 9.99 -56.73
C PRO A 337 17.08 8.62 -56.21
N SER A 338 16.72 8.34 -54.96
CA SER A 338 16.95 7.04 -54.35
C SER A 338 16.59 6.03 -55.41
N ARG A 339 17.55 5.16 -55.78
CA ARG A 339 17.32 4.03 -56.68
C ARG A 339 15.90 3.55 -56.41
N GLN A 340 15.00 3.71 -57.38
CA GLN A 340 13.67 3.15 -57.31
C GLN A 340 13.90 1.71 -56.87
N LEU A 341 13.51 1.39 -55.62
CA LEU A 341 13.47 0.02 -55.17
C LEU A 341 12.48 -0.61 -56.13
N ASP A 342 12.98 -1.48 -57.01
CA ASP A 342 12.15 -2.19 -57.98
C ASP A 342 10.87 -2.66 -57.27
N ASP A 343 9.70 -2.31 -57.83
CA ASP A 343 8.35 -2.58 -57.29
C ASP A 343 8.06 -4.06 -56.95
N LYS A 344 9.04 -4.96 -57.13
CA LYS A 344 9.00 -6.36 -56.76
C LYS A 344 8.89 -6.64 -55.25
N TYR A 345 9.17 -5.66 -54.38
CA TYR A 345 9.07 -5.86 -52.93
C TYR A 345 7.75 -5.39 -52.31
N LEU A 346 7.01 -4.50 -52.98
CA LEU A 346 5.69 -4.02 -52.50
C LEU A 346 4.59 -5.08 -52.73
N VAL A 347 4.64 -5.84 -53.82
CA VAL A 347 3.62 -6.86 -54.13
C VAL A 347 3.60 -8.00 -53.11
N LYS A 348 4.74 -8.34 -52.49
CA LYS A 348 4.82 -9.43 -51.51
C LYS A 348 4.15 -9.12 -50.18
N GLU A 349 4.14 -7.85 -49.74
CA GLU A 349 3.48 -7.47 -48.50
C GLU A 349 1.95 -7.48 -48.65
N GLU A 350 1.43 -7.09 -49.82
CA GLU A 350 0.00 -7.14 -50.10
C GLU A 350 -0.53 -8.58 -50.24
N GLU A 351 0.25 -9.49 -50.86
CA GLU A 351 -0.09 -10.92 -50.93
C GLU A 351 -0.11 -11.57 -49.53
N LEU A 352 0.87 -11.27 -48.67
CA LEU A 352 0.92 -11.77 -47.29
C LEU A 352 -0.26 -11.27 -46.44
N LEU A 353 -0.63 -9.99 -46.58
CA LEU A 353 -1.79 -9.43 -45.88
C LEU A 353 -3.12 -10.06 -46.35
N ALA A 354 -3.23 -10.34 -47.66
CA ALA A 354 -4.42 -10.98 -48.22
C ALA A 354 -4.58 -12.43 -47.75
N GLU A 355 -3.48 -13.19 -47.62
CA GLU A 355 -3.50 -14.56 -47.10
C GLU A 355 -3.94 -14.61 -45.62
N ASP A 356 -3.41 -13.71 -44.78
CA ASP A 356 -3.78 -13.63 -43.36
C ASP A 356 -5.26 -13.28 -43.17
N LEU A 357 -5.80 -12.33 -43.95
CA LEU A 357 -7.22 -11.97 -43.94
C LEU A 357 -8.12 -13.14 -44.34
N LEU A 358 -7.72 -13.90 -45.36
CA LEU A 358 -8.45 -15.08 -45.80
C LEU A 358 -8.43 -16.18 -44.73
N GLN A 359 -7.32 -16.33 -44.01
CA GLN A 359 -7.19 -17.32 -42.94
C GLN A 359 -8.07 -16.96 -41.73
N GLN A 360 -8.14 -15.67 -41.35
CA GLN A 360 -9.04 -15.18 -40.31
C GLN A 360 -10.52 -15.40 -40.67
N GLN A 361 -10.92 -15.18 -41.93
CA GLN A 361 -12.29 -15.46 -42.37
C GLN A 361 -12.65 -16.95 -42.32
N LYS A 362 -11.70 -17.84 -42.65
CA LYS A 362 -11.94 -19.29 -42.54
C LYS A 362 -12.12 -19.73 -41.08
N GLN A 363 -11.35 -19.16 -40.16
CA GLN A 363 -11.47 -19.46 -38.73
C GLN A 363 -12.80 -18.96 -38.15
N SER A 364 -13.25 -17.75 -38.52
CA SER A 364 -14.54 -17.22 -38.05
C SER A 364 -15.74 -18.03 -38.57
N GLN A 365 -15.70 -18.49 -39.82
CA GLN A 365 -16.75 -19.37 -40.37
C GLN A 365 -16.79 -20.76 -39.72
N GLN A 366 -15.65 -21.30 -39.28
CA GLN A 366 -15.61 -22.56 -38.53
C GLN A 366 -16.20 -22.40 -37.12
N GLN A 367 -15.94 -21.27 -36.46
CA GLN A 367 -16.53 -20.95 -35.15
C GLN A 367 -18.04 -20.73 -35.21
N GLN A 368 -18.58 -20.27 -36.35
CA GLN A 368 -20.03 -20.12 -36.54
C GLN A 368 -20.76 -21.43 -36.85
N LYS A 369 -20.03 -22.50 -37.22
CA LYS A 369 -20.60 -23.83 -37.51
C LYS A 369 -20.54 -24.79 -36.32
N GLN A 370 -19.89 -24.38 -35.23
CA GLN A 370 -19.92 -25.05 -33.92
C GLN A 370 -20.96 -24.36 -33.05
#